data_AF-A0A9Q0MP73-F1
#
_entry.id   AF-A0A9Q0MP73-F1
#
_cell.length_a   1.000
_cell.length_b   1.000
_cell.length_c   1.000
_cell.angle_alpha   90.00
_cell.angle_beta   90.00
_cell.angle_gamma   90.00
#
_symmetry.space_group_name_H-M   'P 1'
#
loop_
_entity.id
_entity.type
_entity.pdbx_description
1 polymer ?
#
loop_
_entity_poly.entity_id
_entity_poly.type
_entity_poly.pdbx_seq_one_letter_code
_entity_poly.pdbx_strand_id
1 'polypeptide(L)'
;MSKAMISHILIFTAIIGIGLTLQLEGLSTKKPRLTKYTMKPTVESGPDEEASLSTYRINNTNGATCILIRTDALLSISYRDTFGADRELNVYLPDHPQLSGTCEDDQSSITLKAYDIVVEIDFKKTPGGERWYISYVEVSYSSSNPKFEHIDRPGLKVKLSTPPNTLLFGTPVGKSYTCEDKVITMFSQDENDKSGHLAKLYLRQTRMQSFMFKAANTWGPTFQCSATGTYRDETAPIAVGSALAIVTLCSVTAYGIWRYMKIKNVQYGAME
;
A
#
# COMPACT_ATOMS: atom_id res chain seq x y z
N MET A 1 26.91 54.45 -18.95
CA MET A 1 26.03 53.51 -18.22
C MET A 1 25.68 54.11 -16.88
N SER A 2 24.40 54.40 -16.64
CA SER A 2 23.94 55.16 -15.48
C SER A 2 23.94 54.30 -14.21
N LYS A 3 24.30 54.91 -13.07
CA LYS A 3 24.36 54.27 -11.73
C LYS A 3 23.06 53.55 -11.33
N ALA A 4 21.91 53.92 -11.94
CA ALA A 4 20.63 53.25 -11.75
C ALA A 4 20.59 51.81 -12.30
N MET A 5 21.32 51.53 -13.39
CA MET A 5 21.32 50.19 -14.01
C MET A 5 22.12 49.17 -13.18
N ILE A 6 23.19 49.63 -12.52
CA ILE A 6 24.00 48.80 -11.60
C ILE A 6 23.23 48.51 -10.30
N SER A 7 22.44 49.47 -9.82
CA SER A 7 21.58 49.28 -8.63
C SER A 7 20.47 48.26 -8.87
N HIS A 8 19.81 48.27 -10.03
CA HIS A 8 18.77 47.28 -10.34
C HIS A 8 19.32 45.87 -10.57
N ILE A 9 20.54 45.73 -11.12
CA ILE A 9 21.20 44.43 -11.29
C ILE A 9 21.61 43.84 -9.94
N LEU A 10 22.11 44.66 -9.01
CA LEU A 10 22.44 44.24 -7.63
C LEU A 10 21.20 43.84 -6.81
N ILE A 11 20.06 44.49 -7.03
CA ILE A 11 18.80 44.12 -6.37
C ILE A 11 18.24 42.83 -6.97
N PHE A 12 18.34 42.61 -8.28
CA PHE A 12 17.87 41.39 -8.93
C PHE A 12 18.72 40.17 -8.57
N THR A 13 20.03 40.32 -8.41
CA THR A 13 20.92 39.23 -7.93
C THR A 13 20.73 38.94 -6.43
N ALA A 14 20.39 39.95 -5.62
CA ALA A 14 20.03 39.74 -4.22
C ALA A 14 18.70 38.97 -4.06
N ILE A 15 17.72 39.19 -4.93
CA ILE A 15 16.43 38.47 -4.88
C ILE A 15 16.57 37.01 -5.35
N ILE A 16 17.44 36.73 -6.33
CA ILE A 16 17.72 35.36 -6.79
C ILE A 16 18.55 34.58 -5.75
N GLY A 17 19.41 35.25 -4.97
CA GLY A 17 20.17 34.63 -3.87
C GLY A 17 19.31 34.20 -2.66
N ILE A 18 18.15 34.82 -2.45
CA ILE A 18 17.23 34.49 -1.34
C ILE A 18 16.30 33.31 -1.71
N GLY A 19 16.16 32.99 -3.00
CA GLY A 19 15.31 31.88 -3.47
C GLY A 19 15.90 30.48 -3.27
N LEU A 20 17.18 30.36 -2.91
CA LEU A 20 17.90 29.08 -2.78
C LEU A 20 18.23 28.68 -1.34
N THR A 21 17.78 29.44 -0.33
CA THR A 21 17.95 29.11 1.10
C THR A 21 16.66 29.19 1.90
N LEU A 22 15.50 29.01 1.25
CA LEU A 22 14.28 28.62 1.97
C LEU A 22 14.36 27.12 2.31
N GLN A 23 15.22 26.79 3.27
CA GLN A 23 14.93 25.66 4.14
C GLN A 23 13.55 25.92 4.75
N LEU A 24 12.63 24.98 4.57
CA LEU A 24 11.37 24.92 5.32
C LEU A 24 11.69 24.64 6.81
N GLU A 25 12.24 25.61 7.51
CA GLU A 25 12.30 25.64 8.98
C GLU A 25 11.32 26.73 9.43
N GLY A 26 10.05 26.37 9.65
CA GLY A 26 9.10 27.39 10.10
C GLY A 26 7.61 27.08 10.09
N LEU A 27 7.15 25.90 9.69
CA LEU A 27 5.79 25.47 10.07
C LEU A 27 5.82 24.96 11.51
N SER A 28 5.90 25.93 12.43
CA SER A 28 5.57 25.74 13.85
C SER A 28 4.09 25.38 13.94
N THR A 29 3.79 24.09 13.96
CA THR A 29 2.47 23.62 14.37
C THR A 29 2.30 24.00 15.84
N LYS A 30 1.32 24.87 16.12
CA LYS A 30 0.85 25.12 17.49
C LYS A 30 0.65 23.77 18.18
N LYS A 31 1.28 23.58 19.34
CA LYS A 31 1.00 22.45 20.24
C LYS A 31 -0.52 22.31 20.38
N PRO A 32 -1.11 21.14 20.13
CA PRO A 32 -2.52 20.94 20.37
C PRO A 32 -2.79 21.17 21.87
N ARG A 33 -3.76 22.05 22.15
CA ARG A 33 -4.27 22.27 23.50
C ARG A 33 -4.90 20.95 23.96
N LEU A 34 -4.31 20.32 24.96
CA LEU A 34 -4.89 19.18 25.68
C LEU A 34 -6.24 19.61 26.25
N THR A 35 -7.34 19.35 25.55
CA THR A 35 -8.66 19.26 26.18
C THR A 35 -8.72 17.93 26.90
N LYS A 36 -8.55 18.00 28.22
CA LYS A 36 -8.75 16.92 29.17
C LYS A 36 -10.24 16.57 29.19
N TYR A 37 -10.71 15.81 28.20
CA TYR A 37 -11.94 15.05 28.34
C TYR A 37 -11.57 13.68 28.90
N THR A 38 -11.70 13.58 30.22
CA THR A 38 -11.83 12.30 30.91
C THR A 38 -13.14 11.66 30.43
N MET A 39 -13.07 10.86 29.37
CA MET A 39 -14.10 9.84 29.13
C MET A 39 -13.74 8.64 29.99
N LYS A 40 -14.51 8.51 31.07
CA LYS A 40 -14.61 7.33 31.92
C LYS A 40 -14.89 6.11 31.04
N PRO A 41 -14.21 4.96 31.23
CA PRO A 41 -14.57 3.75 30.49
C PRO A 41 -15.91 3.26 31.03
N THR A 42 -16.97 3.44 30.25
CA THR A 42 -18.19 2.66 30.42
C THR A 42 -17.91 1.30 29.80
N VAL A 43 -17.73 0.32 30.68
CA VAL A 43 -17.83 -1.09 30.37
C VAL A 43 -19.29 -1.35 30.00
N GLU A 44 -19.56 -1.56 28.71
CA GLU A 44 -20.78 -2.24 28.26
C GLU A 44 -20.35 -3.46 27.45
N SER A 45 -20.48 -4.59 28.13
CA SER A 45 -20.36 -5.95 27.62
C SER A 45 -21.56 -6.30 26.74
N GLY A 46 -21.29 -6.53 25.45
CA GLY A 46 -22.15 -7.29 24.54
C GLY A 46 -21.26 -8.25 23.74
N PRO A 47 -21.71 -9.48 23.44
CA PRO A 47 -20.89 -10.49 22.78
C PRO A 47 -20.91 -10.22 21.27
N ASP A 48 -20.12 -9.25 20.82
CA ASP A 48 -19.72 -9.19 19.43
C ASP A 48 -18.56 -10.18 19.26
N GLU A 49 -18.76 -11.14 18.37
CA GLU A 49 -17.79 -12.10 17.88
C GLU A 49 -16.50 -11.35 17.48
N GLU A 50 -15.54 -11.30 18.40
CA GLU A 50 -14.28 -10.60 18.22
C GLU A 50 -13.61 -11.13 16.95
N ALA A 51 -13.39 -10.27 15.96
CA ALA A 51 -12.56 -10.59 14.81
C ALA A 51 -11.15 -10.94 15.32
N SER A 52 -10.89 -12.23 15.52
CA SER A 52 -9.66 -12.74 16.08
C SER A 52 -8.55 -12.61 15.04
N LEU A 53 -7.64 -11.67 15.25
CA LEU A 53 -6.46 -11.53 14.39
C LEU A 53 -5.55 -12.75 14.51
N SER A 54 -5.59 -13.63 13.51
CA SER A 54 -4.74 -14.81 13.43
C SER A 54 -3.29 -14.41 13.18
N THR A 55 -2.35 -15.16 13.79
CA THR A 55 -0.90 -14.92 13.62
C THR A 55 -0.22 -16.18 13.09
N TYR A 56 0.38 -16.08 11.92
CA TYR A 56 1.13 -17.14 11.24
C TYR A 56 2.62 -16.85 11.27
N ARG A 57 3.42 -17.85 11.64
CA ARG A 57 4.85 -17.70 11.86
C ARG A 57 5.63 -18.88 11.28
N ILE A 58 6.65 -18.56 10.48
CA ILE A 58 7.66 -19.51 10.02
C ILE A 58 9.01 -19.10 10.61
N ASN A 59 9.69 -20.07 11.23
CA ASN A 59 11.03 -19.89 11.78
C ASN A 59 12.05 -20.55 10.85
N ASN A 60 13.24 -19.96 10.79
CA ASN A 60 14.40 -20.54 10.11
C ASN A 60 15.02 -21.66 10.97
N THR A 61 15.94 -22.44 10.39
CA THR A 61 16.72 -23.50 11.05
C THR A 61 17.47 -23.00 12.29
N ASN A 62 17.89 -21.73 12.29
CA ASN A 62 18.56 -21.07 13.41
C ASN A 62 17.59 -20.61 14.53
N GLY A 63 16.29 -20.90 14.42
CA GLY A 63 15.26 -20.51 15.40
C GLY A 63 14.78 -19.06 15.30
N ALA A 64 15.39 -18.24 14.42
CA ALA A 64 14.93 -16.88 14.14
C ALA A 64 13.61 -16.91 13.35
N THR A 65 12.69 -15.99 13.65
CA THR A 65 11.49 -15.80 12.83
C THR A 65 11.89 -15.26 11.47
N CYS A 66 11.38 -15.85 10.40
CA CYS A 66 11.70 -15.51 9.01
C CYS A 66 10.50 -14.84 8.33
N ILE A 67 9.32 -15.45 8.45
CA ILE A 67 8.03 -14.88 8.00
C ILE A 67 7.13 -14.73 9.22
N LEU A 68 6.51 -13.55 9.35
CA LEU A 68 5.48 -13.27 10.34
C LEU A 68 4.32 -12.54 9.67
N ILE A 69 3.12 -13.11 9.79
CA ILE A 69 1.88 -12.55 9.23
C ILE A 69 0.87 -12.50 10.37
N ARG A 70 0.24 -11.35 10.57
CA ARG A 70 -0.89 -11.16 11.46
C ARG A 70 -2.02 -10.52 10.67
N THR A 71 -3.15 -11.19 10.56
CA THR A 71 -4.27 -10.71 9.73
C THR A 71 -5.56 -11.38 10.15
N ASP A 72 -6.67 -10.69 9.95
CA ASP A 72 -7.97 -11.32 9.75
C ASP A 72 -8.07 -11.62 8.25
N ALA A 73 -8.26 -12.89 7.88
CA ALA A 73 -8.25 -13.31 6.49
C ALA A 73 -9.46 -14.19 6.16
N LEU A 74 -10.15 -13.80 5.09
CA LEU A 74 -11.30 -14.51 4.55
C LEU A 74 -11.01 -14.93 3.11
N LEU A 75 -11.06 -16.22 2.85
CA LEU A 75 -10.99 -16.79 1.52
C LEU A 75 -12.41 -16.98 0.97
N SER A 76 -12.70 -16.31 -0.14
CA SER A 76 -13.95 -16.44 -0.88
C SER A 76 -13.70 -17.13 -2.22
N ILE A 77 -14.36 -18.24 -2.50
CA ILE A 77 -14.24 -19.00 -3.74
C ILE A 77 -15.59 -18.97 -4.46
N SER A 78 -15.64 -18.31 -5.61
CA SER A 78 -16.76 -18.34 -6.53
C SER A 78 -16.69 -19.59 -7.41
N TYR A 79 -17.78 -20.35 -7.45
CA TYR A 79 -17.93 -21.58 -8.21
C TYR A 79 -19.35 -21.70 -8.79
N ARG A 80 -19.54 -22.62 -9.75
CA ARG A 80 -20.84 -22.86 -10.37
C ARG A 80 -21.51 -24.09 -9.77
N ASP A 81 -22.79 -23.96 -9.44
CA ASP A 81 -23.60 -25.06 -8.94
C ASP A 81 -24.23 -25.92 -10.07
N THR A 82 -24.79 -27.07 -9.71
CA THR A 82 -25.46 -28.00 -10.64
C THR A 82 -26.69 -27.39 -11.33
N PHE A 83 -27.23 -26.29 -10.80
CA PHE A 83 -28.34 -25.55 -11.40
C PHE A 83 -27.85 -24.45 -12.37
N GLY A 84 -26.53 -24.32 -12.53
CA GLY A 84 -25.90 -23.36 -13.40
C GLY A 84 -25.79 -21.95 -12.81
N ALA A 85 -26.06 -21.77 -11.52
CA ALA A 85 -25.94 -20.51 -10.79
C ALA A 85 -24.56 -20.38 -10.14
N ASP A 86 -24.07 -19.14 -10.03
CA ASP A 86 -22.81 -18.85 -9.35
C ASP A 86 -23.05 -18.75 -7.83
N ARG A 87 -22.22 -19.45 -7.07
CA ARG A 87 -22.21 -19.46 -5.60
C ARG A 87 -20.84 -19.08 -5.07
N GLU A 88 -20.81 -18.55 -3.85
CA GLU A 88 -19.58 -18.20 -3.16
C GLU A 88 -19.42 -19.05 -1.90
N LEU A 89 -18.29 -19.73 -1.78
CA LEU A 89 -17.84 -20.38 -0.55
C LEU A 89 -16.93 -19.41 0.22
N ASN A 90 -17.35 -19.01 1.42
CA ASN A 90 -16.59 -18.13 2.30
C ASN A 90 -16.00 -18.93 3.47
N VAL A 91 -14.67 -18.90 3.62
CA VAL A 91 -13.91 -19.64 4.63
C VAL A 91 -12.92 -18.71 5.32
N TYR A 92 -13.07 -18.51 6.62
CA TYR A 92 -12.06 -17.82 7.43
C TYR A 92 -10.80 -18.69 7.55
N LEU A 93 -9.63 -18.07 7.44
CA LEU A 93 -8.39 -18.77 7.73
C LEU A 93 -8.33 -19.03 9.24
N PRO A 94 -8.07 -20.27 9.68
CA PRO A 94 -8.08 -20.59 11.11
C PRO A 94 -6.85 -20.01 11.81
N ASP A 95 -6.89 -19.93 13.15
CA ASP A 95 -5.75 -19.49 13.98
C ASP A 95 -4.59 -20.49 14.02
N HIS A 96 -4.90 -21.79 13.88
CA HIS A 96 -3.93 -22.88 13.99
C HIS A 96 -3.98 -23.83 12.78
N PRO A 97 -3.68 -23.35 11.56
CA PRO A 97 -3.57 -24.21 10.38
C PRO A 97 -2.30 -25.07 10.45
N GLN A 98 -2.23 -26.11 9.62
CA GLN A 98 -0.96 -26.77 9.34
C GLN A 98 -0.09 -25.82 8.53
N LEU A 99 0.98 -25.32 9.15
CA LEU A 99 1.93 -24.39 8.54
C LEU A 99 3.18 -25.13 8.07
N SER A 100 3.59 -24.87 6.84
CA SER A 100 4.91 -25.20 6.31
C SER A 100 5.49 -24.00 5.57
N GLY A 101 6.79 -23.99 5.32
CA GLY A 101 7.41 -22.89 4.60
C GLY A 101 8.91 -23.07 4.44
N THR A 102 9.49 -22.29 3.53
CA THR A 102 10.93 -22.24 3.29
C THR A 102 11.45 -20.83 3.54
N CYS A 103 12.69 -20.75 4.01
CA CYS A 103 13.35 -19.51 4.38
C CYS A 103 14.73 -19.48 3.75
N GLU A 104 14.79 -19.01 2.51
CA GLU A 104 16.04 -18.75 1.81
C GLU A 104 16.33 -17.25 1.84
N ASP A 105 17.54 -16.86 1.44
CA ASP A 105 17.97 -15.48 1.54
C ASP A 105 17.20 -14.56 0.60
N ASP A 106 16.87 -15.00 -0.61
CA ASP A 106 16.21 -14.18 -1.63
C ASP A 106 14.75 -14.57 -1.91
N GLN A 107 14.36 -15.79 -1.52
CA GLN A 107 13.02 -16.31 -1.66
C GLN A 107 12.57 -17.00 -0.38
N SER A 108 11.32 -16.82 0.01
CA SER A 108 10.74 -17.51 1.15
C SER A 108 9.27 -17.78 0.88
N SER A 109 8.75 -18.90 1.35
CA SER A 109 7.35 -19.25 1.14
C SER A 109 6.68 -19.69 2.43
N ILE A 110 5.37 -19.48 2.50
CA ILE A 110 4.52 -20.02 3.55
C ILE A 110 3.34 -20.72 2.91
N THR A 111 3.06 -21.93 3.39
CA THR A 111 1.92 -22.74 2.98
C THR A 111 1.05 -22.96 4.22
N LEU A 112 -0.21 -22.58 4.11
CA LEU A 112 -1.24 -22.78 5.11
C LEU A 112 -2.20 -23.84 4.60
N LYS A 113 -2.31 -24.96 5.33
CA LYS A 113 -3.24 -26.04 5.00
C LYS A 113 -4.32 -26.15 6.07
N ALA A 114 -5.57 -25.99 5.64
CA ALA A 114 -6.76 -26.09 6.47
C ALA A 114 -7.96 -26.53 5.63
N TYR A 115 -8.86 -27.36 6.20
CA TYR A 115 -10.10 -27.78 5.56
C TYR A 115 -9.92 -28.36 4.14
N ASP A 116 -8.85 -29.10 3.86
CA ASP A 116 -8.49 -29.60 2.52
C ASP A 116 -8.31 -28.50 1.45
N ILE A 117 -8.03 -27.28 1.89
CA ILE A 117 -7.60 -26.13 1.10
C ILE A 117 -6.16 -25.81 1.47
N VAL A 118 -5.33 -25.57 0.47
CA VAL A 118 -3.93 -25.19 0.62
C VAL A 118 -3.76 -23.78 0.06
N VAL A 119 -3.32 -22.85 0.89
CA VAL A 119 -2.98 -21.48 0.51
C VAL A 119 -1.48 -21.33 0.57
N GLU A 120 -0.84 -20.97 -0.54
CA GLU A 120 0.59 -20.73 -0.64
C GLU A 120 0.85 -19.26 -0.96
N ILE A 121 1.77 -18.65 -0.23
CA ILE A 121 2.21 -17.27 -0.44
C ILE A 121 3.73 -17.30 -0.60
N ASP A 122 4.21 -16.84 -1.74
CA ASP A 122 5.63 -16.76 -2.06
C ASP A 122 6.13 -15.32 -1.97
N PHE A 123 7.23 -15.13 -1.25
CA PHE A 123 7.89 -13.85 -1.03
C PHE A 123 9.25 -13.85 -1.75
N LYS A 124 9.54 -12.77 -2.46
CA LYS A 124 10.82 -12.55 -3.14
C LYS A 124 11.41 -11.20 -2.81
N LYS A 125 12.74 -11.11 -2.82
CA LYS A 125 13.45 -9.83 -2.82
C LYS A 125 13.54 -9.27 -4.24
N THR A 126 13.54 -7.95 -4.37
CA THR A 126 13.87 -7.28 -5.63
C THR A 126 15.36 -7.46 -5.92
N PRO A 127 15.79 -7.48 -7.19
CA PRO A 127 17.20 -7.40 -7.54
C PRO A 127 17.85 -6.21 -6.83
N GLY A 128 18.95 -6.44 -6.09
CA GLY A 128 19.58 -5.44 -5.22
C GLY A 128 19.16 -5.48 -3.75
N GLY A 129 18.17 -6.31 -3.38
CA GLY A 129 17.85 -6.64 -1.99
C GLY A 129 17.22 -5.52 -1.16
N GLU A 130 16.82 -4.40 -1.78
CA GLU A 130 16.27 -3.23 -1.07
C GLU A 130 14.84 -3.45 -0.58
N ARG A 131 14.04 -4.22 -1.33
CA ARG A 131 12.62 -4.46 -1.07
C ARG A 131 12.30 -5.93 -1.18
N TRP A 132 11.27 -6.35 -0.46
CA TRP A 132 10.61 -7.64 -0.63
C TRP A 132 9.17 -7.43 -1.09
N TYR A 133 8.60 -8.41 -1.77
CA TYR A 133 7.22 -8.40 -2.25
C TYR A 133 6.68 -9.83 -2.25
N ILE A 134 5.36 -9.97 -2.34
CA ILE A 134 4.71 -11.26 -2.61
C ILE A 134 4.69 -11.46 -4.12
N SER A 135 5.36 -12.52 -4.58
CA SER A 135 5.49 -12.86 -6.00
C SER A 135 4.21 -13.48 -6.54
N TYR A 136 3.54 -14.32 -5.75
CA TYR A 136 2.24 -14.84 -6.06
C TYR A 136 1.53 -15.31 -4.79
N VAL A 137 0.20 -15.40 -4.89
CA VAL A 137 -0.63 -16.13 -3.94
C VAL A 137 -1.37 -17.19 -4.72
N GLU A 138 -1.31 -18.42 -4.23
CA GLU A 138 -1.92 -19.58 -4.85
C GLU A 138 -2.84 -20.29 -3.86
N VAL A 139 -3.98 -20.76 -4.37
CA VAL A 139 -4.95 -21.56 -3.64
C VAL A 139 -5.20 -22.84 -4.40
N SER A 140 -4.99 -23.97 -3.75
CA SER A 140 -5.20 -25.31 -4.29
C SER A 140 -6.21 -26.07 -3.43
N TYR A 141 -7.22 -26.68 -4.08
CA TYR A 141 -8.27 -27.45 -3.40
C TYR A 141 -8.88 -28.50 -4.32
N SER A 142 -9.61 -29.44 -3.72
CA SER A 142 -10.46 -30.38 -4.44
C SER A 142 -11.89 -29.85 -4.50
N SER A 143 -12.50 -29.85 -5.69
CA SER A 143 -13.93 -29.56 -5.87
C SER A 143 -14.85 -30.56 -5.16
N SER A 144 -14.36 -31.75 -4.81
CA SER A 144 -15.09 -32.73 -3.98
C SER A 144 -15.07 -32.41 -2.49
N ASN A 145 -14.52 -31.27 -2.08
CA ASN A 145 -14.49 -30.87 -0.68
C ASN A 145 -15.93 -30.64 -0.17
N PRO A 146 -16.31 -31.20 1.01
CA PRO A 146 -17.67 -31.11 1.55
C PRO A 146 -18.15 -29.69 1.83
N LYS A 147 -17.26 -28.69 1.83
CA LYS A 147 -17.62 -27.27 1.94
C LYS A 147 -18.33 -26.72 0.69
N PHE A 148 -18.15 -27.35 -0.47
CA PHE A 148 -18.85 -26.94 -1.69
C PHE A 148 -20.22 -27.61 -1.76
N GLU A 149 -21.26 -26.81 -1.70
CA GLU A 149 -22.62 -27.29 -1.87
C GLU A 149 -22.99 -27.35 -3.36
N HIS A 150 -23.50 -28.51 -3.81
CA HIS A 150 -24.08 -28.70 -5.14
C HIS A 150 -23.15 -28.27 -6.30
N ILE A 151 -21.85 -28.57 -6.23
CA ILE A 151 -20.91 -28.21 -7.30
C ILE A 151 -21.23 -28.93 -8.62
N ASP A 152 -21.18 -28.20 -9.75
CA ASP A 152 -21.47 -28.76 -11.09
C ASP A 152 -20.52 -29.93 -11.44
N ARG A 153 -19.24 -29.79 -11.09
CA ARG A 153 -18.17 -30.72 -11.48
C ARG A 153 -17.32 -31.13 -10.28
N PRO A 154 -17.72 -32.17 -9.53
CA PRO A 154 -16.89 -32.72 -8.46
C PRO A 154 -15.69 -33.48 -9.01
N GLY A 155 -14.66 -33.68 -8.19
CA GLY A 155 -13.48 -34.51 -8.49
C GLY A 155 -12.33 -33.80 -9.21
N LEU A 156 -12.51 -32.54 -9.59
CA LEU A 156 -11.46 -31.68 -10.13
C LEU A 156 -10.52 -31.19 -9.04
N LYS A 157 -9.22 -31.23 -9.30
CA LYS A 157 -8.20 -30.51 -8.53
C LYS A 157 -8.04 -29.13 -9.13
N VAL A 158 -8.44 -28.11 -8.38
CA VAL A 158 -8.43 -26.73 -8.85
C VAL A 158 -7.24 -26.01 -8.21
N LYS A 159 -6.49 -25.27 -9.04
CA LYS A 159 -5.34 -24.46 -8.64
C LYS A 159 -5.52 -23.06 -9.20
N LEU A 160 -5.73 -22.09 -8.32
CA LEU A 160 -5.97 -20.69 -8.67
C LEU A 160 -4.77 -19.88 -8.18
N SER A 161 -4.23 -19.01 -9.02
CA SER A 161 -3.09 -18.17 -8.67
C SER A 161 -3.31 -16.74 -9.14
N THR A 162 -2.55 -15.81 -8.56
CA THR A 162 -2.45 -14.44 -9.05
C THR A 162 -1.79 -14.40 -10.43
N PRO A 163 -2.04 -13.37 -11.26
CA PRO A 163 -1.39 -13.23 -12.56
C PRO A 163 0.15 -13.29 -12.45
N PRO A 164 0.84 -13.84 -13.47
CA PRO A 164 2.30 -13.85 -13.49
C PRO A 164 2.86 -12.42 -13.48
N ASN A 165 4.07 -12.28 -12.94
CA ASN A 165 4.79 -10.99 -12.83
C ASN A 165 4.04 -9.93 -12.01
N THR A 166 3.19 -10.34 -11.06
CA THR A 166 2.57 -9.41 -10.10
C THR A 166 3.53 -9.10 -8.96
N LEU A 167 3.61 -7.83 -8.59
CA LEU A 167 4.42 -7.34 -7.46
C LEU A 167 3.47 -6.90 -6.35
N LEU A 168 3.02 -7.84 -5.52
CA LEU A 168 2.08 -7.56 -4.46
C LEU A 168 2.84 -7.09 -3.21
N PHE A 169 2.36 -6.01 -2.59
CA PHE A 169 2.85 -5.54 -1.27
C PHE A 169 4.34 -5.20 -1.18
N GLY A 170 4.91 -4.58 -2.23
CA GLY A 170 6.31 -4.16 -2.24
C GLY A 170 6.70 -3.30 -1.03
N THR A 171 7.61 -3.81 -0.19
CA THR A 171 7.96 -3.26 1.12
C THR A 171 9.48 -3.26 1.31
N PRO A 172 10.10 -2.21 1.86
CA PRO A 172 11.53 -2.20 2.16
C PRO A 172 11.94 -3.34 3.12
N VAL A 173 13.08 -3.97 2.87
CA VAL A 173 13.63 -5.00 3.77
C VAL A 173 13.84 -4.43 5.18
N GLY A 174 13.49 -5.20 6.19
CA GLY A 174 13.55 -4.78 7.60
C GLY A 174 12.36 -3.94 8.08
N LYS A 175 11.39 -3.60 7.22
CA LYS A 175 10.11 -2.98 7.60
C LYS A 175 8.96 -3.99 7.54
N SER A 176 7.92 -3.73 8.34
CA SER A 176 6.67 -4.50 8.32
C SER A 176 5.62 -3.79 7.46
N TYR A 177 4.99 -4.51 6.53
CA TYR A 177 3.86 -4.01 5.77
C TYR A 177 2.63 -3.94 6.68
N THR A 178 1.83 -2.88 6.60
CA THR A 178 0.56 -2.79 7.33
C THR A 178 -0.53 -2.20 6.45
N CYS A 179 -1.72 -2.79 6.47
CA CYS A 179 -2.87 -2.30 5.73
C CYS A 179 -4.19 -2.67 6.42
N GLU A 180 -5.19 -1.79 6.31
CA GLU A 180 -6.52 -2.03 6.89
C GLU A 180 -7.32 -3.03 6.08
N ASP A 181 -7.44 -2.83 4.76
CA ASP A 181 -8.19 -3.74 3.89
C ASP A 181 -7.49 -3.90 2.53
N LYS A 182 -7.27 -5.15 2.12
CA LYS A 182 -6.79 -5.52 0.77
C LYS A 182 -7.50 -6.76 0.27
N VAL A 183 -7.68 -6.82 -1.04
CA VAL A 183 -8.28 -7.97 -1.73
C VAL A 183 -7.32 -8.44 -2.80
N ILE A 184 -7.01 -9.74 -2.79
CA ILE A 184 -6.20 -10.39 -3.82
C ILE A 184 -7.13 -11.29 -4.62
N THR A 185 -7.17 -11.08 -5.94
CA THR A 185 -7.97 -11.93 -6.83
C THR A 185 -7.06 -12.96 -7.50
N MET A 186 -7.51 -14.21 -7.52
CA MET A 186 -6.81 -15.38 -8.04
C MET A 186 -7.74 -16.12 -8.99
N PHE A 187 -7.20 -16.60 -10.10
CA PHE A 187 -7.92 -17.35 -11.12
C PHE A 187 -7.01 -18.45 -11.69
N SER A 188 -7.59 -19.38 -12.45
CA SER A 188 -6.79 -20.44 -13.07
C SER A 188 -5.82 -19.84 -14.10
N GLN A 189 -4.55 -20.20 -14.00
CA GLN A 189 -3.52 -19.83 -14.98
C GLN A 189 -3.42 -20.86 -16.13
N ASP A 190 -4.17 -21.98 -16.04
CA ASP A 190 -4.26 -22.97 -17.10
C ASP A 190 -5.39 -22.61 -18.07
N GLU A 191 -5.04 -22.40 -19.34
CA GLU A 191 -5.99 -22.11 -20.43
C GLU A 191 -7.01 -23.24 -20.66
N ASN A 192 -6.67 -24.48 -20.26
CA ASN A 192 -7.54 -25.63 -20.38
C ASN A 192 -8.39 -25.88 -19.13
N ASP A 193 -8.39 -24.95 -18.16
CA ASP A 193 -9.17 -25.13 -16.95
C ASP A 193 -10.67 -25.16 -17.25
N LYS A 194 -11.31 -26.21 -16.75
CA LYS A 194 -12.74 -26.48 -16.91
C LYS A 194 -13.54 -26.11 -15.67
N SER A 195 -12.88 -25.63 -14.61
CA SER A 195 -13.54 -25.24 -13.37
C SER A 195 -14.27 -23.91 -13.52
N GLY A 196 -13.63 -22.91 -14.14
CA GLY A 196 -14.18 -21.56 -14.21
C GLY A 196 -14.31 -20.88 -12.85
N HIS A 197 -13.60 -21.38 -11.83
CA HIS A 197 -13.65 -20.84 -10.48
C HIS A 197 -12.78 -19.59 -10.33
N LEU A 198 -13.17 -18.72 -9.40
CA LEU A 198 -12.42 -17.52 -9.05
C LEU A 198 -12.29 -17.44 -7.53
N ALA A 199 -11.11 -17.10 -7.02
CA ALA A 199 -10.88 -16.92 -5.60
C ALA A 199 -10.51 -15.46 -5.27
N LYS A 200 -11.04 -14.96 -4.17
CA LYS A 200 -10.69 -13.67 -3.58
C LYS A 200 -10.21 -13.90 -2.17
N LEU A 201 -9.00 -13.46 -1.86
CA LEU A 201 -8.47 -13.43 -0.51
C LEU A 201 -8.62 -12.02 0.04
N TYR A 202 -9.51 -11.86 1.00
CA TYR A 202 -9.71 -10.64 1.76
C TYR A 202 -8.77 -10.65 2.94
N LEU A 203 -7.97 -9.60 3.05
CA LEU A 203 -6.96 -9.40 4.08
C LEU A 203 -7.32 -8.13 4.84
N ARG A 204 -7.74 -8.29 6.09
CA ARG A 204 -8.17 -7.21 6.99
C ARG A 204 -7.19 -7.07 8.16
N GLN A 205 -6.94 -5.82 8.55
CA GLN A 205 -6.00 -5.43 9.61
C GLN A 205 -4.66 -6.18 9.49
N THR A 206 -4.17 -6.28 8.26
CA THR A 206 -3.01 -7.09 7.93
C THR A 206 -1.73 -6.40 8.30
N ARG A 207 -0.88 -7.10 9.03
CA ARG A 207 0.51 -6.75 9.27
C ARG A 207 1.38 -7.94 8.91
N MET A 208 2.31 -7.76 7.98
CA MET A 208 3.17 -8.86 7.53
C MET A 208 4.60 -8.41 7.32
N GLN A 209 5.53 -9.31 7.52
CA GLN A 209 6.95 -9.09 7.30
C GLN A 209 7.61 -10.41 6.92
N SER A 210 8.38 -10.38 5.84
CA SER A 210 9.26 -11.47 5.44
C SER A 210 10.74 -11.06 5.60
N PHE A 211 11.65 -12.03 5.48
CA PHE A 211 13.09 -11.88 5.60
C PHE A 211 13.48 -11.20 6.92
N MET A 212 12.89 -11.66 8.01
CA MET A 212 13.19 -11.19 9.35
C MET A 212 14.53 -11.79 9.83
N PHE A 213 15.46 -10.90 10.22
CA PHE A 213 16.79 -11.28 10.73
C PHE A 213 16.98 -10.95 12.22
N LYS A 214 15.98 -10.34 12.86
CA LYS A 214 16.03 -9.92 14.27
C LYS A 214 15.44 -11.00 15.18
N ALA A 215 15.68 -10.86 16.49
CA ALA A 215 15.13 -11.73 17.53
C ALA A 215 13.61 -11.93 17.36
N ALA A 216 13.16 -13.12 17.76
CA ALA A 216 11.78 -13.59 17.56
C ALA A 216 10.72 -12.55 17.94
N ASN A 217 9.64 -12.49 17.15
CA ASN A 217 8.43 -11.71 17.39
C ASN A 217 8.59 -10.18 17.43
N THR A 218 9.73 -9.62 17.00
CA THR A 218 9.90 -8.16 16.93
C THR A 218 9.68 -7.64 15.51
N TRP A 219 8.59 -6.89 15.33
CA TRP A 219 8.28 -6.26 14.06
C TRP A 219 9.29 -5.16 13.73
N GLY A 220 9.63 -5.04 12.44
CA GLY A 220 10.29 -3.87 11.89
C GLY A 220 9.40 -2.63 11.89
N PRO A 221 9.98 -1.44 11.63
CA PRO A 221 9.21 -0.21 11.47
C PRO A 221 8.07 -0.38 10.45
N THR A 222 6.93 0.23 10.72
CA THR A 222 5.75 0.07 9.88
C THR A 222 5.91 0.79 8.53
N PHE A 223 5.53 0.11 7.47
CA PHE A 223 5.35 0.64 6.12
C PHE A 223 3.88 0.46 5.74
N GLN A 224 3.13 1.57 5.75
CA GLN A 224 1.70 1.54 5.50
C GLN A 224 1.40 1.46 4.01
N CYS A 225 0.32 0.76 3.67
CA CYS A 225 -0.22 0.73 2.33
C CYS A 225 -0.77 2.11 1.92
N SER A 226 -0.59 2.50 0.66
CA SER A 226 -1.36 3.61 0.10
C SER A 226 -2.80 3.15 -0.15
N ALA A 227 -3.78 3.97 0.21
CA ALA A 227 -5.20 3.72 -0.02
C ALA A 227 -5.51 3.45 -1.52
N THR A 228 -4.69 3.98 -2.42
CA THR A 228 -4.84 3.87 -3.88
C THR A 228 -4.15 2.65 -4.51
N GLY A 229 -3.55 1.74 -3.73
CA GLY A 229 -3.06 0.44 -4.22
C GLY A 229 -1.84 0.49 -5.15
N THR A 230 -1.39 1.68 -5.55
CA THR A 230 -0.14 1.91 -6.27
C THR A 230 0.64 2.99 -5.52
N TYR A 231 1.90 2.72 -5.20
CA TYR A 231 2.82 3.77 -4.75
C TYR A 231 3.13 4.62 -5.98
N ARG A 232 2.25 5.58 -6.28
CA ARG A 232 2.61 6.70 -7.13
C ARG A 232 3.35 7.68 -6.23
N ASP A 233 4.56 8.02 -6.63
CA ASP A 233 5.32 9.07 -5.97
C ASP A 233 4.62 10.40 -6.26
N GLU A 234 3.63 10.74 -5.44
CA GLU A 234 2.86 11.99 -5.55
C GLU A 234 3.76 13.22 -5.37
N THR A 235 4.98 13.03 -4.85
CA THR A 235 5.99 14.07 -4.72
C THR A 235 6.35 14.70 -6.07
N ALA A 236 6.45 13.89 -7.13
CA ALA A 236 6.86 14.36 -8.45
C ALA A 236 5.85 15.31 -9.11
N PRO A 237 4.56 14.97 -9.29
CA PRO A 237 3.58 15.87 -9.88
C PRO A 237 3.30 17.11 -9.01
N ILE A 238 3.32 16.97 -7.67
CA ILE A 238 3.10 18.10 -6.76
C ILE A 238 4.27 19.08 -6.81
N ALA A 239 5.52 18.59 -6.82
CA ALA A 239 6.70 19.44 -6.92
C ALA A 239 6.76 20.19 -8.26
N VAL A 240 6.47 19.50 -9.37
CA VAL A 240 6.47 20.12 -10.70
C VAL A 240 5.32 21.12 -10.84
N GLY A 241 4.12 20.78 -10.38
CA GLY A 241 2.96 21.67 -10.43
C GLY A 241 3.15 22.95 -9.60
N SER A 242 3.67 22.81 -8.38
CA SER A 242 3.94 23.97 -7.50
C SER A 242 5.04 24.88 -8.04
N ALA A 243 6.13 24.32 -8.57
CA ALA A 243 7.20 25.10 -9.19
C ALA A 243 6.69 25.90 -10.40
N LEU A 244 5.89 25.29 -11.27
CA LEU A 244 5.30 25.96 -12.43
C LEU A 244 4.34 27.09 -12.03
N ALA A 245 3.52 26.86 -11.00
CA ALA A 245 2.60 27.88 -10.47
C ALA A 245 3.34 29.10 -9.89
N ILE A 246 4.44 28.88 -9.17
CA ILE A 246 5.24 29.97 -8.60
C ILE A 246 5.92 30.79 -9.72
N VAL A 247 6.53 30.13 -10.71
CA VAL A 247 7.21 30.81 -11.83
C VAL A 247 6.22 31.63 -12.67
N THR A 248 5.02 31.10 -12.92
CA THR A 248 3.98 31.82 -13.67
C THR A 248 3.45 33.03 -12.90
N LEU A 249 3.22 32.92 -11.58
CA LEU A 249 2.83 34.08 -10.76
C LEU A 249 3.92 35.15 -10.70
N CYS A 250 5.18 34.75 -10.52
CA CYS A 250 6.32 35.68 -10.50
C CYS A 250 6.47 36.43 -11.83
N SER A 251 6.31 35.74 -12.97
CA SER A 251 6.42 36.38 -14.29
C SER A 251 5.27 37.36 -14.57
N VAL A 252 4.03 37.00 -14.24
CA VAL A 252 2.87 37.89 -14.41
C VAL A 252 2.96 39.12 -13.50
N THR A 253 3.34 38.94 -12.24
CA THR A 253 3.51 40.06 -11.30
C THR A 253 4.65 40.98 -11.70
N ALA A 254 5.80 40.43 -12.11
CA ALA A 254 6.91 41.23 -12.62
C ALA A 254 6.52 42.04 -13.86
N TYR A 255 5.79 41.43 -14.80
CA TYR A 255 5.28 42.13 -15.98
C TYR A 255 4.27 43.23 -15.62
N GLY A 256 3.37 42.96 -14.67
CA GLY A 256 2.39 43.92 -14.17
C GLY A 256 3.05 45.15 -13.55
N ILE A 257 4.05 44.94 -12.68
CA ILE A 257 4.83 46.01 -12.05
C ILE A 257 5.60 46.81 -13.10
N TRP A 258 6.26 46.15 -14.05
CA TRP A 258 6.99 46.81 -15.13
C TRP A 258 6.07 47.70 -15.97
N ARG A 259 4.90 47.18 -16.36
CA ARG A 259 3.89 47.92 -17.12
C ARG A 259 3.35 49.12 -16.34
N TYR A 260 3.05 48.94 -15.05
CA TYR A 260 2.57 50.02 -14.18
C TYR A 260 3.58 51.17 -14.09
N MET A 261 4.87 50.88 -13.96
CA MET A 261 5.90 51.93 -13.89
C MET A 261 6.19 52.62 -15.24
N LYS A 262 5.98 51.92 -16.36
CA LYS A 262 6.29 52.46 -17.70
C LYS A 262 5.15 53.24 -18.35
N ILE A 263 3.90 52.93 -18.01
CA ILE A 263 2.75 53.69 -18.51
C ILE A 263 2.63 54.96 -17.68
N LYS A 264 3.13 56.08 -18.23
CA LYS A 264 2.81 57.40 -17.69
C LYS A 264 1.35 57.71 -18.05
N ASN A 265 0.56 58.09 -17.04
CA ASN A 265 -0.78 58.60 -17.27
C ASN A 265 -0.71 59.83 -18.17
N VAL A 266 -1.30 59.77 -19.36
CA VAL A 266 -1.47 60.96 -20.22
C VAL A 266 -2.49 61.86 -19.54
N GLN A 267 -2.07 63.04 -19.10
CA GLN A 267 -2.99 64.05 -18.59
C GLN A 267 -3.75 64.66 -19.76
N TYR A 268 -4.98 64.21 -19.99
CA TYR A 268 -5.94 64.91 -20.84
C TYR A 268 -6.55 66.05 -20.02
N GLY A 269 -5.83 67.16 -19.92
CA GLY A 269 -6.23 68.32 -19.13
C GLY A 269 -5.56 69.59 -19.58
N ALA A 270 -5.57 69.87 -20.89
CA ALA A 270 -5.29 71.19 -21.46
C ALA A 270 -5.81 71.20 -22.91
N MET A 271 -7.13 71.28 -23.06
CA MET A 271 -7.75 71.84 -24.27
C MET A 271 -8.58 73.02 -23.78
N GLU A 272 -7.92 74.18 -23.68
CA GLU A 272 -8.59 75.49 -23.74
C GLU A 272 -8.85 75.84 -25.21
#